data_AF-A0A9W2XG28-F1
#
_entry.id   AF-A0A9W2XG28-F1
#
_cell.length_a   1.000
_cell.length_b   1.000
_cell.length_c   1.000
_cell.angle_alpha   90.00
_cell.angle_beta   90.00
_cell.angle_gamma   90.00
#
_symmetry.space_group_name_H-M   'P 1'
#
loop_
_entity.id
_entity.type
_entity.pdbx_description
1 polymer ?
#
loop_
_entity_poly.entity_id
_entity_poly.type
_entity_poly.pdbx_seq_one_letter_code
_entity_poly.pdbx_strand_id
1 'polypeptide(L)'
;MAVYKKTEHLADVVRRCPHHQNGDAADHRSHLIRVEGSQRPQYLEDYNTKRHSVTVPYEPPQPGSEITTILFNFMCNSSCMGGMNRRPILTILTLETSDGQLLGRRCFEVRVCACPGRDRKTEEANSAKLQTGAKQVKKRKSAPATDPNMCKRKSGSSTDEEEVFMLPVKGRERYNMLKKINDALELAEKEAKNKTRASKELLPSSGKKRVLQKAERSDSD
;
A
#
# COMPACT_ATOMS: atom_id res chain seq x y z
N MET A 1 11.47 -8.73 -11.50
CA MET A 1 11.94 -9.73 -10.49
C MET A 1 11.21 -9.51 -9.15
N ALA A 2 11.08 -10.53 -8.30
CA ALA A 2 10.53 -10.39 -6.94
C ALA A 2 11.56 -10.76 -5.85
N VAL A 3 11.52 -10.07 -4.72
CA VAL A 3 12.34 -10.33 -3.51
C VAL A 3 11.48 -10.20 -2.26
N TYR A 4 11.85 -10.86 -1.15
CA TYR A 4 11.15 -10.63 0.12
C TYR A 4 11.49 -9.25 0.70
N LYS A 5 10.53 -8.58 1.32
CA LYS A 5 10.71 -7.23 1.89
C LYS A 5 11.55 -7.25 3.17
N LYS A 6 11.41 -8.29 3.99
CA LYS A 6 12.10 -8.38 5.27
C LYS A 6 13.53 -8.89 5.10
N THR A 7 14.46 -8.30 5.86
CA THR A 7 15.89 -8.62 5.82
C THR A 7 16.20 -10.08 6.10
N GLU A 8 15.46 -10.68 7.04
CA GLU A 8 15.56 -12.10 7.42
C GLU A 8 15.34 -13.09 6.26
N HIS A 9 14.67 -12.66 5.19
CA HIS A 9 14.34 -13.51 4.04
C HIS A 9 14.90 -12.98 2.72
N LEU A 10 15.75 -11.94 2.72
CA LEU A 10 16.24 -11.34 1.48
C LEU A 10 17.07 -12.31 0.62
N ALA A 11 17.81 -13.22 1.26
CA ALA A 11 18.59 -14.25 0.58
C ALA A 11 17.71 -15.32 -0.09
N ASP A 12 16.51 -15.54 0.43
CA ASP A 12 15.60 -16.56 -0.10
C ASP A 12 15.08 -16.17 -1.50
N VAL A 13 15.00 -17.17 -2.37
CA VAL A 13 14.38 -17.01 -3.67
C VAL A 13 12.86 -17.03 -3.52
N VAL A 14 12.18 -16.05 -4.13
CA VAL A 14 10.73 -16.05 -4.24
C VAL A 14 10.30 -17.09 -5.27
N ARG A 15 9.61 -18.15 -4.82
CA ARG A 15 9.12 -19.26 -5.64
C ARG A 15 7.64 -19.50 -5.39
N ARG A 16 6.96 -20.09 -6.37
CA ARG A 16 5.60 -20.61 -6.19
C ARG A 16 5.61 -21.82 -5.25
N CYS A 17 4.49 -22.08 -4.58
CA CYS A 17 4.37 -23.27 -3.75
C CYS A 17 4.30 -24.55 -4.61
N PRO A 18 4.74 -25.72 -4.09
CA PRO A 18 4.73 -26.98 -4.81
C PRO A 18 3.35 -27.35 -5.38
N HIS A 19 2.28 -27.05 -4.64
CA HIS A 19 0.90 -27.30 -5.08
C HIS A 19 0.57 -26.57 -6.39
N HIS A 20 0.87 -25.27 -6.47
CA HIS A 20 0.60 -24.48 -7.68
C HIS A 20 1.60 -24.73 -8.80
N GLN A 21 2.82 -25.21 -8.49
CA GLN A 21 3.79 -25.62 -9.51
C GLN A 21 3.40 -26.94 -10.18
N ASN A 22 2.95 -27.92 -9.40
CA ASN A 22 2.60 -29.25 -9.92
C ASN A 22 1.32 -29.23 -10.77
N GLY A 23 0.39 -28.32 -10.48
CA GLY A 23 -0.81 -28.12 -11.29
C GLY A 23 -0.59 -27.29 -12.56
N ASP A 24 0.63 -26.86 -12.83
CA ASP A 24 0.96 -25.97 -13.95
C ASP A 24 1.85 -26.68 -14.97
N ALA A 25 1.35 -26.80 -16.19
CA ALA A 25 2.03 -27.47 -17.29
C ALA A 25 3.05 -26.57 -18.03
N ALA A 26 3.15 -25.28 -17.69
CA ALA A 26 4.08 -24.37 -18.35
C ALA A 26 5.54 -24.64 -17.96
N ASP A 27 6.48 -24.45 -18.90
CA ASP A 27 7.91 -24.61 -18.64
C ASP A 27 8.42 -23.67 -17.53
N HIS A 28 7.82 -22.47 -17.44
CA HIS A 28 8.08 -21.46 -16.41
C HIS A 28 7.15 -21.61 -15.20
N ARG A 29 6.73 -22.84 -14.85
CA ARG A 29 5.88 -23.13 -13.68
C ARG A 29 6.46 -22.65 -12.36
N SER A 30 7.79 -22.48 -12.25
CA SER A 30 8.46 -21.99 -11.04
C SER A 30 8.30 -20.48 -10.82
N HIS A 31 8.08 -19.71 -11.89
CA HIS A 31 8.05 -18.24 -11.87
C HIS A 31 6.77 -17.72 -11.22
N LEU A 32 6.92 -16.84 -10.21
CA LEU A 32 5.80 -16.18 -9.56
C LEU A 32 5.12 -15.15 -10.47
N ILE A 33 5.92 -14.36 -11.18
CA ILE A 33 5.45 -13.25 -12.02
C ILE A 33 5.43 -13.73 -13.47
N ARG A 34 4.29 -13.53 -14.13
CA ARG A 34 4.08 -13.71 -15.57
C ARG A 34 3.70 -12.40 -16.21
N VAL A 35 3.96 -12.28 -17.51
CA VAL A 35 3.53 -11.14 -18.30
C VAL A 35 2.44 -11.59 -19.26
N GLU A 36 1.38 -10.79 -19.37
CA GLU A 36 0.27 -10.98 -20.30
C GLU A 36 0.30 -9.88 -21.37
N GLY A 37 -0.19 -10.19 -22.57
CA GLY A 37 -0.31 -9.23 -23.68
C GLY A 37 0.98 -8.99 -24.48
N SER A 38 2.14 -9.49 -24.02
CA SER A 38 3.37 -9.52 -24.82
C SER A 38 3.55 -10.87 -25.50
N GLN A 39 3.96 -10.86 -26.77
CA GLN A 39 4.20 -12.08 -27.56
C GLN A 39 5.59 -12.69 -27.35
N ARG A 40 6.49 -12.00 -26.65
CA ARG A 40 7.88 -12.43 -26.45
C ARG A 40 8.38 -12.29 -25.01
N PRO A 41 7.64 -12.78 -23.99
CA PRO A 41 8.17 -12.81 -22.63
C PRO A 41 9.28 -13.85 -22.52
N GLN A 42 10.42 -13.44 -21.97
CA GLN A 42 11.53 -14.33 -21.68
C GLN A 42 11.59 -14.57 -20.16
N TYR A 43 11.42 -15.82 -19.77
CA TYR A 43 11.51 -16.24 -18.37
C TYR A 43 12.92 -16.75 -18.12
N LEU A 44 13.63 -16.11 -17.20
CA LEU A 44 15.03 -16.42 -16.89
C LEU A 44 15.18 -16.84 -15.42
N GLU A 45 15.88 -17.93 -15.19
CA GLU A 45 16.43 -18.30 -13.88
C GLU A 45 17.94 -18.05 -13.91
N ASP A 46 18.41 -17.14 -13.06
CA ASP A 46 19.84 -16.85 -12.94
C ASP A 46 20.58 -18.09 -12.40
N TYR A 47 21.62 -18.53 -13.10
CA TYR A 47 22.40 -19.70 -12.71
C TYR A 47 23.07 -19.53 -11.34
N ASN A 48 23.53 -18.32 -11.01
CA ASN A 48 24.28 -18.03 -9.78
C ASN A 48 23.34 -17.78 -8.60
N THR A 49 22.37 -16.87 -8.77
CA THR A 49 21.48 -16.47 -7.67
C THR A 49 20.21 -17.32 -7.57
N LYS A 50 19.93 -18.16 -8.56
CA LYS A 50 18.69 -18.94 -8.70
C LYS A 50 17.42 -18.09 -8.66
N ARG A 51 17.55 -16.77 -8.90
CA ARG A 51 16.43 -15.83 -8.89
C ARG A 51 15.70 -15.88 -10.21
N HIS A 52 14.39 -15.78 -10.10
CA HIS A 52 13.49 -15.76 -11.24
C HIS A 52 13.26 -14.31 -11.68
N SER A 53 13.51 -14.04 -12.96
CA SER A 53 13.14 -12.80 -13.63
C SER A 53 12.28 -13.10 -14.86
N VAL A 54 11.58 -12.07 -15.31
CA VAL A 54 10.88 -12.06 -16.59
C VAL A 54 11.26 -10.76 -17.28
N THR A 55 11.69 -10.86 -18.53
CA THR A 55 12.06 -9.73 -19.37
C THR A 55 11.11 -9.68 -20.57
N VAL A 56 10.79 -8.47 -20.98
CA VAL A 56 9.99 -8.19 -22.18
C VAL A 56 10.67 -7.08 -22.96
N PRO A 57 10.66 -7.13 -24.29
CA PRO A 57 11.14 -6.03 -25.12
C PRO A 57 10.41 -4.74 -24.76
N TYR A 58 11.14 -3.63 -24.69
CA TYR A 58 10.55 -2.32 -24.52
C TYR A 58 9.82 -1.91 -25.80
N GLU A 59 8.53 -1.60 -25.67
CA GLU A 59 7.72 -1.07 -26.76
C GLU A 59 7.35 0.40 -26.46
N PRO A 60 7.53 1.32 -27.43
CA PRO A 60 7.17 2.71 -27.24
C PRO A 60 5.65 2.85 -27.04
N PRO A 61 5.19 3.91 -26.35
CA PRO A 61 3.77 4.18 -26.18
C PRO A 61 3.04 4.28 -27.52
N GLN A 62 1.78 3.85 -27.54
CA GLN A 62 0.91 4.03 -28.70
C GLN A 62 0.74 5.53 -29.00
N PRO A 63 0.60 5.93 -30.28
CA PRO A 63 0.36 7.34 -30.64
C PRO A 63 -0.82 7.92 -29.86
N GLY A 64 -0.59 9.04 -29.15
CA GLY A 64 -1.59 9.66 -28.28
C GLY A 64 -1.55 9.22 -26.81
N SER A 65 -0.67 8.28 -26.45
CA SER A 65 -0.33 7.94 -25.06
C SER A 65 1.10 8.37 -24.73
N GLU A 66 1.33 8.83 -23.51
CA GLU A 66 2.67 9.09 -22.97
C GLU A 66 3.24 7.88 -22.20
N ILE A 67 2.42 6.84 -22.00
CA ILE A 67 2.73 5.71 -21.11
C ILE A 67 2.55 4.38 -21.85
N THR A 68 3.52 3.47 -21.65
CA THR A 68 3.40 2.04 -22.03
C THR A 68 2.91 1.23 -20.83
N THR A 69 1.90 0.40 -21.04
CA THR A 69 1.33 -0.46 -20.00
C THR A 69 1.83 -1.90 -20.15
N ILE A 70 2.32 -2.49 -19.06
CA ILE A 70 2.71 -3.90 -19.01
C ILE A 70 1.80 -4.61 -18.00
N LEU A 71 1.17 -5.71 -18.41
CA LEU A 71 0.25 -6.48 -17.58
C LEU A 71 1.00 -7.61 -16.88
N PHE A 72 0.98 -7.61 -15.55
CA PHE A 72 1.64 -8.62 -14.74
C PHE A 72 0.63 -9.52 -14.03
N ASN A 73 0.85 -10.83 -14.11
CA ASN A 73 0.07 -11.85 -13.43
C ASN A 73 0.90 -12.52 -12.33
N PHE A 74 0.35 -12.57 -11.12
CA PHE A 74 0.99 -13.20 -9.97
C PHE A 74 0.34 -14.57 -9.71
N MET A 75 1.09 -15.63 -9.94
CA MET A 75 0.57 -17.00 -10.06
C MET A 75 0.48 -17.77 -8.74
N CYS A 76 0.55 -17.06 -7.60
CA CYS A 76 0.49 -17.67 -6.27
C CYS A 76 0.01 -16.65 -5.24
N ASN A 77 -0.83 -17.09 -4.28
CA ASN A 77 -1.26 -16.23 -3.18
C ASN A 77 -0.11 -15.98 -2.22
N SER A 78 -0.05 -14.77 -1.65
CA SER A 78 0.95 -14.43 -0.63
C SER A 78 0.87 -15.34 0.59
N SER A 79 -0.30 -15.95 0.87
CA SER A 79 -0.52 -16.87 1.98
C SER A 79 -0.17 -18.34 1.71
N CYS A 80 0.22 -18.72 0.48
CA CYS A 80 0.50 -20.11 0.15
C CYS A 80 1.62 -20.71 0.99
N MET A 81 1.33 -21.83 1.66
CA MET A 81 2.31 -22.62 2.40
C MET A 81 3.29 -23.27 1.43
N GLY A 82 4.57 -23.33 1.81
CA GLY A 82 5.65 -23.84 0.95
C GLY A 82 6.06 -22.90 -0.20
N GLY A 83 5.51 -21.69 -0.28
CA GLY A 83 5.94 -20.64 -1.21
C GLY A 83 6.30 -19.36 -0.45
N MET A 84 5.53 -18.29 -0.67
CA MET A 84 5.70 -17.02 0.04
C MET A 84 5.39 -17.13 1.55
N ASN A 85 4.44 -17.97 1.96
CA ASN A 85 4.09 -18.23 3.35
C ASN A 85 3.84 -16.96 4.20
N ARG A 86 2.99 -16.06 3.69
CA ARG A 86 2.60 -14.77 4.29
C ARG A 86 3.75 -13.76 4.45
N ARG A 87 4.91 -14.01 3.83
CA ARG A 87 6.02 -13.06 3.82
C ARG A 87 5.78 -11.97 2.76
N PRO A 88 5.89 -10.68 3.12
CA PRO A 88 5.71 -9.59 2.16
C PRO A 88 6.82 -9.59 1.12
N ILE A 89 6.46 -9.27 -0.13
CA ILE A 89 7.38 -9.21 -1.27
C ILE A 89 7.44 -7.81 -1.87
N LEU A 90 8.59 -7.48 -2.43
CA LEU A 90 8.82 -6.33 -3.28
C LEU A 90 9.03 -6.80 -4.71
N THR A 91 8.28 -6.24 -5.63
CA THR A 91 8.50 -6.39 -7.06
C THR A 91 9.45 -5.29 -7.52
N ILE A 92 10.51 -5.68 -8.20
CA ILE A 92 11.52 -4.79 -8.78
C ILE A 92 11.33 -4.82 -10.29
N LEU A 93 11.10 -3.64 -10.85
CA LEU A 93 11.13 -3.35 -12.28
C LEU A 93 12.46 -2.69 -12.62
N THR A 94 13.10 -3.20 -13.64
CA THR A 94 14.35 -2.67 -14.18
C THR A 94 14.14 -2.36 -15.66
N LEU A 95 14.64 -1.20 -16.08
CA LEU A 95 14.84 -0.88 -17.48
C LEU A 95 16.32 -1.11 -17.77
N GLU A 96 16.60 -1.98 -18.74
CA GLU A 96 17.95 -2.40 -19.08
C GLU A 96 18.20 -2.32 -20.58
N THR A 97 19.46 -2.10 -20.98
CA THR A 97 19.88 -2.19 -22.38
C THR A 97 19.96 -3.65 -22.82
N SER A 98 20.09 -3.88 -24.13
CA SER A 98 20.35 -5.22 -24.69
C SER A 98 21.56 -5.92 -24.06
N ASP A 99 22.54 -5.14 -23.59
CA ASP A 99 23.79 -5.63 -23.02
C ASP A 99 23.70 -5.87 -21.51
N GLY A 100 22.50 -5.70 -20.92
CA GLY A 100 22.24 -5.89 -19.50
C GLY A 100 22.62 -4.69 -18.62
N GLN A 101 22.88 -3.51 -19.19
CA GLN A 101 23.19 -2.31 -18.42
C GLN A 101 21.90 -1.69 -17.87
N LEU A 102 21.85 -1.41 -16.56
CA LEU A 102 20.70 -0.80 -15.92
C LEU A 102 20.56 0.68 -16.28
N LEU A 103 19.45 1.04 -16.91
CA LEU A 103 19.04 2.42 -17.21
C LEU A 103 18.15 3.00 -16.11
N GLY A 104 17.32 2.16 -15.48
CA GLY A 104 16.37 2.62 -14.48
C GLY A 104 15.86 1.49 -13.61
N ARG A 105 15.41 1.83 -12.39
CA ARG A 105 14.85 0.87 -11.44
C ARG A 105 13.73 1.48 -10.62
N ARG A 106 12.64 0.74 -10.50
CA ARG A 106 11.54 1.06 -9.59
C ARG A 106 11.12 -0.18 -8.81
N CYS A 107 10.64 0.01 -7.60
CA CYS A 107 10.10 -1.08 -6.80
C CYS A 107 8.76 -0.70 -6.17
N PHE A 108 7.92 -1.70 -5.94
CA PHE A 108 6.66 -1.56 -5.23
C PHE A 108 6.33 -2.86 -4.49
N GLU A 109 5.54 -2.75 -3.42
CA GLU A 109 5.09 -3.88 -2.64
C GLU A 109 3.87 -4.54 -3.26
N VAL A 110 3.83 -5.88 -3.24
CA VAL A 110 2.71 -6.65 -3.79
C VAL A 110 2.19 -7.63 -2.77
N ARG A 111 0.86 -7.65 -2.64
CA ARG A 111 0.12 -8.63 -1.84
C ARG A 111 -0.94 -9.30 -2.72
N VAL A 112 -0.78 -10.59 -2.96
CA VAL A 112 -1.73 -11.42 -3.70
C VAL A 112 -2.69 -12.07 -2.71
N CYS A 113 -3.95 -11.66 -2.76
CA CYS A 113 -4.97 -12.08 -1.80
C CYS A 113 -6.35 -12.20 -2.45
N ALA A 114 -7.25 -12.95 -1.80
CA ALA A 114 -8.60 -13.19 -2.31
C ALA A 114 -9.51 -11.94 -2.24
N CYS A 115 -9.23 -10.99 -1.36
CA CYS A 115 -10.06 -9.79 -1.16
C CYS A 115 -9.21 -8.50 -1.12
N PRO A 116 -8.69 -8.02 -2.26
CA PRO A 116 -7.76 -6.88 -2.30
C PRO A 116 -8.29 -5.62 -1.62
N GLY A 117 -9.56 -5.26 -1.84
CA GLY A 117 -10.16 -4.05 -1.26
C GLY A 117 -10.24 -4.08 0.28
N ARG A 118 -10.57 -5.24 0.87
CA ARG A 118 -10.64 -5.41 2.33
C ARG A 118 -9.25 -5.33 2.95
N ASP A 119 -8.30 -6.07 2.38
CA ASP A 119 -6.94 -6.15 2.88
C ASP A 119 -6.24 -4.79 2.74
N ARG A 120 -6.40 -4.09 1.61
CA ARG A 120 -5.91 -2.71 1.41
C ARG A 120 -6.43 -1.75 2.49
N LYS A 121 -7.75 -1.70 2.71
CA LYS A 121 -8.35 -0.83 3.73
C LYS A 121 -7.81 -1.15 5.13
N THR A 122 -7.57 -2.42 5.42
CA THR A 122 -7.04 -2.87 6.71
C THR A 122 -5.57 -2.49 6.89
N GLU A 123 -4.74 -2.68 5.86
CA GLU A 123 -3.32 -2.32 5.88
C GLU A 123 -3.11 -0.80 5.92
N GLU A 124 -3.89 -0.01 5.18
CA GLU A 124 -3.87 1.45 5.24
C GLU A 124 -4.29 1.96 6.63
N ALA A 125 -5.36 1.43 7.22
CA ALA A 125 -5.81 1.82 8.56
C ALA A 125 -4.79 1.42 9.65
N ASN A 126 -4.13 0.27 9.50
CA ASN A 126 -3.06 -0.14 10.41
C ASN A 126 -1.82 0.75 10.26
N SER A 127 -1.45 1.10 9.03
CA SER A 127 -0.32 1.99 8.74
C SER A 127 -0.56 3.39 9.29
N ALA A 128 -1.78 3.91 9.14
CA ALA A 128 -2.18 5.19 9.73
C ALA A 128 -2.09 5.15 11.27
N LYS A 129 -2.53 4.06 11.92
CA LYS A 129 -2.42 3.90 13.38
C LYS A 129 -0.99 3.78 13.88
N LEU A 130 -0.10 3.16 13.10
CA LEU A 130 1.32 3.08 13.39
C LEU A 130 1.98 4.46 13.29
N GLN A 131 1.54 5.30 12.34
CA GLN A 131 2.01 6.68 12.21
C GLN A 131 1.44 7.60 13.31
N THR A 132 0.22 7.37 13.79
CA THR A 132 -0.41 8.17 14.85
C THR A 132 -0.20 7.64 16.27
N GLY A 133 0.67 6.65 16.49
CA GLY A 133 1.05 6.16 17.82
C GLY A 133 -0.04 5.44 18.63
N ALA A 134 -1.29 5.39 18.17
CA ALA A 134 -2.41 4.84 18.92
C ALA A 134 -2.46 3.29 18.85
N LYS A 135 -1.60 2.62 19.64
CA LYS A 135 -1.75 1.19 19.95
C LYS A 135 -2.99 0.96 20.82
N GLN A 136 -4.18 0.84 20.21
CA GLN A 136 -5.33 0.32 20.95
C GLN A 136 -5.15 -1.19 21.21
N VAL A 137 -4.84 -1.50 22.47
CA VAL A 137 -4.94 -2.84 23.07
C VAL A 137 -6.40 -3.30 22.94
N LYS A 138 -6.69 -4.21 22.00
CA LYS A 138 -7.99 -4.88 21.93
C LYS A 138 -8.11 -5.89 23.08
N LYS A 139 -8.70 -5.47 24.19
CA LYS A 139 -9.18 -6.36 25.26
C LYS A 139 -10.32 -7.24 24.71
N ARG A 140 -10.06 -8.54 24.59
CA ARG A 140 -11.09 -9.57 24.36
C ARG A 140 -12.03 -9.63 25.58
N LYS A 141 -13.33 -9.75 25.32
CA LYS A 141 -14.39 -9.96 26.31
C LYS A 141 -14.35 -11.39 26.85
N SER A 142 -14.30 -11.53 28.17
CA SER A 142 -14.90 -12.64 28.94
C SER A 142 -15.22 -12.12 30.35
N ALA A 143 -16.41 -12.45 30.85
CA ALA A 143 -17.12 -11.82 31.96
C ALA A 143 -16.73 -12.40 33.37
N PRO A 144 -17.51 -12.24 34.47
CA PRO A 144 -17.26 -11.23 35.51
C PRO A 144 -17.16 -11.80 36.96
N ALA A 145 -16.59 -11.06 37.92
CA ALA A 145 -16.89 -11.21 39.36
C ALA A 145 -16.40 -10.03 40.24
N THR A 146 -17.37 -9.36 40.89
CA THR A 146 -17.43 -8.80 42.28
C THR A 146 -16.34 -7.85 42.85
N ASP A 147 -16.66 -6.53 42.85
CA ASP A 147 -16.74 -5.51 43.94
C ASP A 147 -15.78 -5.48 45.17
N PRO A 148 -15.70 -4.37 45.96
CA PRO A 148 -15.63 -2.94 45.61
C PRO A 148 -14.53 -2.20 46.45
N ASN A 149 -13.86 -1.17 45.92
CA ASN A 149 -13.49 -0.03 46.79
C ASN A 149 -13.16 1.26 46.05
N MET A 150 -13.56 2.35 46.68
CA MET A 150 -13.74 3.69 46.14
C MET A 150 -12.45 4.46 45.84
N CYS A 151 -12.43 5.22 44.75
CA CYS A 151 -12.34 6.68 44.85
C CYS A 151 -12.73 7.34 43.52
N LYS A 152 -13.79 8.15 43.56
CA LYS A 152 -14.28 9.00 42.48
C LYS A 152 -13.21 10.02 42.11
N ARG A 153 -12.96 10.22 40.80
CA ARG A 153 -12.99 11.57 40.19
C ARG A 153 -12.88 11.56 38.66
N LYS A 154 -13.96 12.10 38.08
CA LYS A 154 -14.10 12.90 36.86
C LYS A 154 -13.95 12.22 35.49
N SER A 155 -15.14 12.02 34.93
CA SER A 155 -15.52 12.15 33.53
C SER A 155 -14.88 13.33 32.78
N GLY A 156 -14.80 13.16 31.47
CA GLY A 156 -14.55 14.22 30.49
C GLY A 156 -13.10 14.19 30.05
N SER A 157 -12.76 14.34 28.78
CA SER A 157 -13.50 14.73 27.59
C SER A 157 -12.58 14.35 26.44
N SER A 158 -13.17 14.08 25.28
CA SER A 158 -12.43 14.07 24.02
C SER A 158 -11.76 15.43 23.81
N THR A 159 -10.44 15.49 23.97
CA THR A 159 -9.58 16.48 23.34
C THR A 159 -8.32 15.75 22.91
N ASP A 160 -7.97 15.86 21.61
CA ASP A 160 -6.60 15.63 21.15
C ASP A 160 -5.72 16.63 21.91
N GLU A 161 -5.23 16.25 23.08
CA GLU A 161 -4.19 17.01 23.79
C GLU A 161 -2.90 16.73 23.01
N GLU A 162 -2.33 17.75 22.35
CA GLU A 162 -1.02 17.64 21.69
C GLU A 162 0.03 17.20 22.73
N GLU A 163 0.43 15.93 22.69
CA GLU A 163 1.47 15.39 23.57
C GLU A 163 2.83 15.99 23.18
N VAL A 164 3.35 16.89 24.02
CA VAL A 164 4.67 17.50 23.82
C VAL A 164 5.74 16.65 24.52
N PHE A 165 6.75 16.21 23.76
CA PHE A 165 7.92 15.49 24.27
C PHE A 165 9.15 16.40 24.29
N MET A 166 9.90 16.41 25.40
CA MET A 166 11.17 17.15 25.48
C MET A 166 12.37 16.27 25.11
N LEU A 167 13.17 16.70 24.13
CA LEU A 167 14.40 16.02 23.71
C LEU A 167 15.63 16.86 24.10
N PRO A 168 16.44 16.44 25.09
CA PRO A 168 17.67 17.16 25.45
C PRO A 168 18.76 16.96 24.39
N VAL A 169 19.22 18.05 23.79
CA VAL A 169 20.26 18.03 22.74
C VAL A 169 21.51 18.76 23.21
N LYS A 170 22.67 18.09 23.16
CA LYS A 170 23.97 18.72 23.42
C LYS A 170 24.57 19.27 22.12
N GLY A 171 24.95 20.54 22.13
CA GLY A 171 25.62 21.22 21.02
C GLY A 171 24.66 22.05 20.14
N ARG A 172 25.03 23.30 19.88
CA ARG A 172 24.16 24.30 19.22
C ARG A 172 23.86 23.94 17.75
N GLU A 173 24.82 23.39 17.03
CA GLU A 173 24.62 22.98 15.63
C GLU A 173 23.63 21.82 15.50
N ARG A 174 23.73 20.81 16.37
CA ARG A 174 22.80 19.67 16.42
C ARG A 174 21.38 20.13 16.77
N TYR A 175 21.26 21.06 17.73
CA TYR A 175 19.98 21.68 18.07
C TYR A 175 19.38 22.42 16.86
N ASN A 176 20.16 23.24 16.16
CA ASN A 176 19.67 23.98 15.00
C ASN A 176 19.21 23.04 13.86
N MET A 177 19.90 21.91 13.66
CA MET A 177 19.51 20.90 12.67
C MET A 177 18.19 20.21 13.05
N LEU A 178 18.05 19.75 14.29
CA LEU A 178 16.82 19.11 14.78
C LEU A 178 15.65 20.10 14.81
N LYS A 179 15.90 21.36 15.16
CA LYS A 179 14.89 22.42 15.12
C LYS A 179 14.37 22.64 13.69
N LYS A 180 15.25 22.75 12.69
CA LYS A 180 14.84 22.88 11.28
C LYS A 180 13.98 21.71 10.80
N ILE A 181 14.32 20.49 11.22
CA ILE A 181 13.53 19.30 10.89
C ILE A 181 12.15 19.36 11.55
N ASN A 182 12.09 19.73 12.83
CA ASN A 182 10.83 19.86 13.57
C ASN A 182 9.92 20.93 12.94
N ASP A 183 10.46 22.12 12.69
CA ASP A 183 9.72 23.24 12.08
C ASP A 183 9.16 22.86 10.70
N ALA A 184 9.91 22.09 9.89
CA ALA A 184 9.47 21.61 8.58
C ALA A 184 8.34 20.57 8.68
N LEU A 185 8.40 19.68 9.68
CA LEU A 185 7.33 18.69 9.92
C LEU A 185 6.03 19.36 10.37
N GLU A 186 6.11 20.34 11.28
CA GLU A 186 4.94 21.11 11.71
C GLU A 186 4.28 21.86 10.55
N LEU A 187 5.08 22.40 9.63
CA LEU A 187 4.58 23.11 8.46
C LEU A 187 3.88 22.15 7.48
N ALA A 188 4.46 20.97 7.23
CA ALA A 188 3.85 19.92 6.41
C ALA A 188 2.50 19.42 6.98
N GLU A 189 2.39 19.30 8.31
CA GLU A 189 1.13 18.93 8.97
C GLU A 189 0.05 20.02 8.82
N LYS A 190 0.42 21.31 8.94
CA LYS A 190 -0.50 22.43 8.72
C LYS A 190 -1.02 22.45 7.29
N GLU A 191 -0.16 22.21 6.30
CA GLU A 191 -0.55 22.12 4.89
C GLU A 191 -1.49 20.94 4.61
N ALA A 192 -1.25 19.78 5.22
CA ALA A 192 -2.13 18.61 5.10
C ALA A 192 -3.52 18.88 5.70
N LYS A 193 -3.61 19.57 6.84
CA LYS A 193 -4.87 20.00 7.46
C LYS A 193 -5.63 21.01 6.58
N ASN A 194 -4.93 21.95 5.94
CA ASN A 194 -5.53 22.94 5.04
C ASN A 194 -6.06 22.32 3.74
N LYS A 195 -5.33 21.39 3.11
CA LYS A 195 -5.82 20.65 1.93
C LYS A 195 -7.09 19.85 2.23
N THR A 196 -7.15 19.23 3.42
CA THR A 196 -8.32 18.45 3.86
C THR A 196 -9.57 19.32 4.08
N ARG A 197 -9.40 20.58 4.52
CA ARG A 197 -10.49 21.56 4.65
C ARG A 197 -10.99 22.08 3.30
N ALA A 198 -10.09 22.40 2.37
CA ALA A 198 -10.45 22.86 1.03
C ALA A 198 -11.26 21.82 0.24
N SER A 199 -10.94 20.52 0.40
CA SER A 199 -11.71 19.44 -0.25
C SER A 199 -13.12 19.21 0.33
N LYS A 200 -13.44 19.73 1.52
CA LYS A 200 -14.80 19.62 2.11
C LYS A 200 -15.74 20.75 1.69
N GLU A 201 -15.24 21.89 1.21
CA GLU A 201 -16.08 23.02 0.81
C GLU A 201 -16.64 22.92 -0.63
N LEU A 202 -16.26 21.89 -1.40
CA LEU A 202 -16.70 21.71 -2.80
C LEU A 202 -17.90 20.75 -3.00
N LEU A 203 -18.67 20.43 -1.95
CA LEU A 203 -19.91 19.65 -2.08
C LEU A 203 -21.14 20.51 -1.73
N PRO A 204 -21.93 20.97 -2.72
CA PRO A 204 -23.25 21.53 -2.44
C PRO A 204 -24.22 20.40 -2.08
N SER A 205 -24.93 20.56 -0.96
CA SER A 205 -26.05 19.70 -0.56
C SER A 205 -27.22 19.86 -1.53
N SER A 206 -27.42 18.92 -2.46
CA SER A 206 -28.67 18.83 -3.22
C SER A 206 -29.71 18.06 -2.40
N GLY A 207 -30.40 18.81 -1.54
CA GLY A 207 -31.61 18.34 -0.85
C GLY A 207 -32.68 17.94 -1.86
N LYS A 208 -33.10 16.67 -1.80
CA LYS A 208 -34.25 16.15 -2.54
C LYS A 208 -35.52 16.91 -2.12
N LYS A 209 -36.07 17.74 -3.01
CA LYS A 209 -37.50 18.08 -2.99
C LYS A 209 -38.14 17.55 -4.27
N ARG A 210 -38.93 16.48 -4.11
CA ARG A 210 -39.95 16.04 -5.07
C ARG A 210 -41.01 17.13 -5.17
N VAL A 211 -41.30 17.62 -6.37
CA VAL A 211 -42.56 18.33 -6.67
C VAL A 211 -43.09 17.78 -8.00
N LEU A 212 -44.35 17.36 -7.96
CA LEU A 212 -45.12 16.75 -9.03
C LEU A 212 -45.23 17.67 -10.26
N GLN A 213 -45.10 17.07 -11.45
CA GLN A 213 -45.56 17.64 -12.69
C GLN A 213 -47.10 17.66 -12.72
N LYS A 214 -47.69 18.84 -12.95
CA LYS A 214 -49.02 18.96 -13.56
C LYS A 214 -48.90 19.97 -14.69
N ALA A 215 -48.78 19.47 -15.92
CA ALA A 215 -48.87 20.27 -17.13
C ALA A 215 -50.32 20.21 -17.63
N GLU A 216 -51.05 21.30 -17.47
CA GLU A 216 -52.29 21.55 -18.21
C GLU A 216 -51.99 22.59 -19.29
N ARG A 217 -51.99 22.09 -20.53
CA ARG A 217 -52.63 22.62 -21.76
C ARG A 217 -52.57 24.13 -22.08
N SER A 218 -52.11 24.35 -23.33
CA SER A 218 -52.59 25.30 -24.34
C SER A 218 -52.19 26.77 -24.19
N ASP A 219 -51.44 27.31 -25.18
CA ASP A 219 -52.08 28.07 -26.25
C ASP A 219 -51.14 28.29 -27.46
N SER A 220 -51.78 28.62 -28.58
CA SER A 220 -51.28 28.54 -29.97
C SER A 220 -50.71 29.87 -30.47
N ASP A 221 -49.68 29.81 -31.33
CA ASP A 221 -49.64 30.39 -32.70
C ASP A 221 -48.38 29.87 -33.44
#